data_AF-A0A7C1AKI9-F1
#
_entry.id   AF-A0A7C1AKI9-F1
#
_cell.length_a   1.000
_cell.length_b   1.000
_cell.length_c   1.000
_cell.angle_alpha   90.00
_cell.angle_beta   90.00
_cell.angle_gamma   90.00
#
_symmetry.space_group_name_H-M   'P 1'
#
loop_
_entity.id
_entity.type
_entity.pdbx_description
1 polymer ?
#
loop_
_entity_poly.entity_id
_entity_poly.type
_entity_poly.pdbx_seq_one_letter_code
_entity_poly.pdbx_strand_id
1 'polypeptide(L)'
;MIGIFDSGIGGLTVVKALMEQLPDYDIIYFGDSARTPYGSKSSKTVTRYALQNIEFLLNNGAKIIIMACNTASSVATETVLERFKVPIFEVITPAVESLFNSSANFIAGIIGTRATINSGIYEKKIKERKPDARIYSTPCPLLVPLVEEGWQNRPETTMIIKKYLNPLKIRQIDTLI
;
A
#
# COMPACT_ATOMS: atom_id res chain seq x y z
N MET A 1 12.30 4.96 -18.43
CA MET A 1 12.55 4.95 -16.98
C MET A 1 11.27 5.14 -16.19
N ILE A 2 11.00 4.17 -15.31
CA ILE A 2 9.90 4.12 -14.34
C ILE A 2 10.42 4.65 -13.00
N GLY A 3 9.78 5.68 -12.46
CA GLY A 3 10.05 6.19 -11.12
C GLY A 3 9.15 5.52 -10.11
N ILE A 4 9.72 4.96 -9.05
CA ILE A 4 8.99 4.28 -7.98
C ILE A 4 9.35 4.95 -6.68
N PHE A 5 8.37 5.31 -5.85
CA PHE A 5 8.65 5.75 -4.49
C PHE A 5 7.87 4.97 -3.45
N ASP A 6 8.46 4.88 -2.27
CA ASP A 6 7.85 4.36 -1.05
C ASP A 6 8.25 5.21 0.16
N SER A 7 7.58 5.00 1.29
CA SER A 7 7.95 5.60 2.57
C SER A 7 9.27 5.11 3.15
N GLY A 8 9.83 4.00 2.63
CA GLY A 8 11.08 3.43 3.11
C GLY A 8 11.59 2.34 2.17
N ILE A 9 11.86 1.15 2.71
CA ILE A 9 12.40 -0.01 1.97
C ILE A 9 11.32 -1.02 1.55
N GLY A 10 10.11 -0.94 2.10
CA GLY A 10 9.03 -1.91 1.85
C GLY A 10 8.61 -1.98 0.37
N GLY A 11 8.69 -0.85 -0.34
CA GLY A 11 8.42 -0.74 -1.76
C GLY A 11 9.36 -1.55 -2.67
N LEU A 12 10.48 -2.06 -2.15
CA LEU A 12 11.36 -2.96 -2.91
C LEU A 12 10.66 -4.27 -3.30
N THR A 13 9.59 -4.66 -2.60
CA THR A 13 8.72 -5.78 -3.01
C THR A 13 8.05 -5.52 -4.36
N VAL A 14 7.57 -4.28 -4.58
CA VAL A 14 6.99 -3.84 -5.86
C VAL A 14 8.07 -3.72 -6.93
N VAL A 15 9.25 -3.18 -6.59
CA VAL A 15 10.40 -3.10 -7.50
C VAL A 15 10.78 -4.48 -8.02
N LYS A 16 10.92 -5.47 -7.12
CA LYS A 16 11.27 -6.85 -7.47
C LYS A 16 10.26 -7.44 -8.45
N ALA A 17 8.96 -7.33 -8.16
CA ALA A 17 7.91 -7.85 -9.03
C ALA A 17 7.93 -7.18 -10.42
N LEU A 18 8.21 -5.87 -10.49
CA LEU A 18 8.33 -5.16 -11.76
C LEU A 18 9.56 -5.58 -12.54
N MET A 19 10.71 -5.78 -11.91
CA MET A 19 11.91 -6.27 -12.60
C MET A 19 11.71 -7.67 -13.20
N GLU A 20 10.91 -8.53 -12.54
CA GLU A 20 10.58 -9.86 -13.05
C GLU A 20 9.63 -9.79 -14.27
N GLN A 21 8.69 -8.85 -14.29
CA GLN A 21 7.69 -8.73 -15.37
C GLN A 21 8.12 -7.80 -16.51
N LEU A 22 8.97 -6.81 -16.22
CA LEU A 22 9.41 -5.75 -17.12
C LEU A 22 10.95 -5.60 -17.07
N PRO A 23 11.72 -6.66 -17.39
CA PRO A 23 13.17 -6.66 -17.23
C PRO A 23 13.90 -5.62 -18.10
N ASP A 24 13.28 -5.19 -19.21
CA ASP A 24 13.87 -4.27 -20.18
C ASP A 24 13.66 -2.78 -19.85
N TYR A 25 13.02 -2.46 -18.71
CA TYR A 25 12.72 -1.08 -18.33
C TYR A 25 13.61 -0.59 -17.20
N ASP A 26 14.27 0.56 -17.42
CA ASP A 26 15.01 1.24 -16.36
C ASP A 26 14.09 1.64 -15.20
N ILE A 27 14.51 1.37 -13.97
CA ILE A 27 13.81 1.74 -12.75
C ILE A 27 14.69 2.68 -11.91
N ILE A 28 14.11 3.78 -11.44
CA ILE A 28 14.66 4.60 -10.36
C ILE A 28 13.75 4.47 -9.14
N TYR A 29 14.32 4.04 -8.02
CA TYR A 29 13.60 3.88 -6.74
C TYR A 29 13.99 4.98 -5.76
N PHE A 30 12.99 5.62 -5.15
CA PHE A 30 13.16 6.59 -4.07
C PHE A 30 12.47 6.10 -2.79
N GLY A 31 13.26 5.62 -1.84
CA GLY A 31 12.78 5.26 -0.50
C GLY A 31 12.92 6.43 0.47
N ASP A 32 11.80 6.94 0.98
CA ASP A 32 11.79 8.10 1.87
C ASP A 32 12.06 7.77 3.36
N SER A 33 13.11 6.99 3.59
CA SER A 33 13.42 6.43 4.90
C SER A 33 13.65 7.49 5.98
N ALA A 34 14.11 8.70 5.62
CA ALA A 34 14.29 9.80 6.57
C ALA A 34 12.97 10.29 7.20
N ARG A 35 11.83 9.98 6.56
CA ARG A 35 10.49 10.38 7.02
C ARG A 35 9.59 9.16 7.29
N THR A 36 10.13 7.95 7.34
CA THR A 36 9.39 6.74 7.75
C THR A 36 8.98 6.80 9.24
N PRO A 37 7.93 6.07 9.67
CA PRO A 37 6.86 5.49 8.88
C PRO A 37 5.80 6.54 8.51
N TYR A 38 5.22 6.42 7.31
CA TYR A 38 4.07 7.24 6.91
C TYR A 38 2.79 6.84 7.66
N GLY A 39 2.69 5.56 8.05
CA GLY A 39 1.48 4.95 8.62
C GLY A 39 0.93 5.61 9.89
N SER A 40 1.74 6.39 10.60
CA SER A 40 1.36 7.12 11.82
C SER A 40 1.17 8.63 11.60
N LYS A 41 1.38 9.14 10.38
CA LYS A 41 1.32 10.57 10.06
C LYS A 41 -0.06 10.97 9.54
N SER A 42 -0.35 12.27 9.57
CA SER A 42 -1.59 12.82 9.02
C SER A 42 -1.62 12.77 7.50
N SER A 43 -2.82 12.65 6.91
CA SER A 43 -3.03 12.65 5.46
C SER A 43 -2.36 13.85 4.79
N LYS A 44 -2.52 15.06 5.33
CA LYS A 44 -1.87 16.28 4.81
C LYS A 44 -0.34 16.15 4.75
N THR A 45 0.27 15.53 5.75
CA THR A 45 1.72 15.33 5.80
C THR A 45 2.17 14.32 4.77
N VAL A 46 1.48 13.18 4.69
CA VAL A 46 1.78 12.12 3.71
C VAL A 46 1.60 12.61 2.28
N THR A 47 0.52 13.34 1.98
CA THR A 47 0.30 13.94 0.67
C THR A 47 1.42 14.90 0.30
N ARG A 48 1.85 15.78 1.21
CA ARG A 48 3.00 16.68 0.95
C ARG A 48 4.27 15.89 0.61
N TYR A 49 4.56 14.83 1.35
CA TYR A 49 5.75 14.01 1.07
C TYR A 49 5.64 13.28 -0.27
N ALA A 50 4.48 12.71 -0.60
CA ALA A 50 4.24 12.08 -1.89
C ALA A 50 4.49 13.05 -3.05
N LEU A 51 4.00 14.29 -2.96
CA LEU A 51 4.25 15.31 -4.00
C LEU A 51 5.74 15.61 -4.17
N GLN A 52 6.48 15.76 -3.06
CA GLN A 52 7.93 16.00 -3.09
C GLN A 52 8.72 14.82 -3.67
N ASN A 53 8.32 13.59 -3.34
CA ASN A 53 8.98 12.38 -3.84
C ASN A 53 8.75 12.21 -5.35
N ILE A 54 7.55 12.54 -5.83
CA ILE A 54 7.25 12.52 -7.27
C ILE A 54 8.04 13.60 -8.00
N GLU A 55 8.09 14.83 -7.48
CA GLU A 55 8.93 15.91 -8.06
C GLU A 55 10.39 15.47 -8.17
N PHE A 56 10.94 14.85 -7.12
CA PHE A 56 12.30 14.31 -7.16
C PHE A 56 12.48 13.29 -8.29
N LEU A 57 11.58 12.30 -8.41
CA LEU A 57 11.67 11.29 -9.46
C LEU A 57 11.57 11.88 -10.87
N LEU A 58 10.65 12.83 -11.07
CA LEU A 58 10.49 13.52 -12.36
C LEU A 58 11.74 14.33 -12.73
N ASN A 59 12.32 15.04 -11.76
CA ASN A 59 13.58 15.78 -11.96
C ASN A 59 14.77 14.87 -12.27
N ASN A 60 14.70 13.59 -11.88
CA ASN A 60 15.70 12.57 -12.23
C ASN A 60 15.36 11.83 -13.54
N GLY A 61 14.34 12.26 -14.29
CA GLY A 61 14.02 11.75 -15.63
C GLY A 61 12.94 10.66 -15.67
N ALA A 62 12.24 10.40 -14.57
CA ALA A 62 11.12 9.45 -14.56
C ALA A 62 10.01 9.95 -15.50
N LYS A 63 9.49 9.05 -16.34
CA LYS A 63 8.38 9.37 -17.28
C LYS A 63 7.06 8.73 -16.88
N ILE A 64 7.12 7.72 -16.00
CA ILE A 64 6.00 7.01 -15.40
C ILE A 64 6.30 6.95 -13.90
N ILE A 65 5.26 7.07 -13.07
CA ILE A 65 5.39 7.05 -11.62
C ILE A 65 4.58 5.87 -11.05
N ILE A 66 5.17 5.16 -10.09
CA ILE A 66 4.50 4.13 -9.30
C ILE A 66 4.62 4.49 -7.82
N MET A 67 3.47 4.67 -7.18
CA MET A 67 3.33 4.83 -5.73
C MET A 67 3.31 3.44 -5.10
N ALA A 68 4.47 2.96 -4.63
CA ALA A 68 4.60 1.62 -4.02
C ALA A 68 4.13 1.57 -2.55
N CYS A 69 3.96 2.73 -1.90
CA CYS A 69 3.50 2.83 -0.52
C CYS A 69 1.97 2.78 -0.41
N ASN A 70 1.41 1.71 0.17
CA ASN A 70 -0.03 1.63 0.49
C ASN A 70 -0.55 2.85 1.26
N THR A 71 0.24 3.42 2.16
CA THR A 71 -0.15 4.61 2.92
C THR A 71 -0.16 5.88 2.08
N ALA A 72 0.81 6.06 1.18
CA ALA A 72 0.76 7.19 0.26
C ALA A 72 -0.43 7.05 -0.70
N SER A 73 -0.61 5.86 -1.27
CA SER A 73 -1.71 5.53 -2.18
C SER A 73 -3.09 5.74 -1.54
N SER A 74 -3.22 5.52 -0.23
CA SER A 74 -4.50 5.65 0.44
C SER A 74 -4.96 7.09 0.70
N VAL A 75 -4.04 8.06 0.68
CA VAL A 75 -4.37 9.45 1.07
C VAL A 75 -3.96 10.50 0.04
N ALA A 76 -3.06 10.18 -0.89
CA ALA A 76 -2.45 11.18 -1.78
C ALA A 76 -2.86 11.03 -3.26
N THR A 77 -3.44 9.90 -3.66
CA THR A 77 -3.68 9.56 -5.08
C THR A 77 -4.47 10.64 -5.83
N GLU A 78 -5.58 11.13 -5.28
CA GLU A 78 -6.40 12.16 -5.92
C GLU A 78 -5.60 13.45 -6.17
N THR A 79 -4.99 14.01 -5.13
CA THR A 79 -4.15 15.23 -5.23
C THR A 79 -2.96 15.05 -6.17
N VAL A 80 -2.36 13.86 -6.19
CA VAL A 80 -1.24 13.52 -7.08
C VAL A 80 -1.69 13.54 -8.54
N LEU A 81 -2.84 12.92 -8.87
CA LEU A 81 -3.38 12.88 -10.22
C LEU A 81 -3.87 14.24 -10.73
N GLU A 82 -4.36 15.10 -9.83
CA GLU A 82 -4.70 16.49 -10.17
C GLU A 82 -3.45 17.28 -10.57
N ARG A 83 -2.36 17.14 -9.78
CA ARG A 83 -1.14 17.93 -9.91
C ARG A 83 -0.25 17.51 -11.08
N PHE A 84 -0.06 16.22 -11.30
CA PHE A 84 0.89 15.72 -12.30
C PHE A 84 0.16 15.12 -13.50
N LYS A 85 0.72 15.31 -14.71
CA LYS A 85 0.13 14.84 -15.98
C LYS A 85 0.81 13.58 -16.55
N VAL A 86 1.86 13.10 -15.90
CA VAL A 86 2.51 11.84 -16.24
C VAL A 86 1.65 10.65 -15.82
N PRO A 87 1.77 9.48 -16.48
CA PRO A 87 1.12 8.26 -16.01
C PRO A 87 1.55 7.93 -14.58
N ILE A 88 0.58 7.80 -13.68
CA ILE A 88 0.78 7.47 -12.26
C ILE A 88 -0.05 6.23 -11.93
N PHE A 89 0.61 5.24 -11.35
CA PHE A 89 -0.01 4.01 -10.84
C PHE A 89 0.21 3.89 -9.33
N GLU A 90 -0.68 3.16 -8.67
CA GLU A 90 -0.67 2.99 -7.22
C GLU A 90 -1.10 1.56 -6.85
N VAL A 91 -0.80 1.11 -5.63
CA VAL A 91 -0.89 -0.31 -5.24
C VAL A 91 -2.27 -0.79 -4.77
N ILE A 92 -3.21 0.11 -4.48
CA ILE A 92 -4.55 -0.22 -3.94
C ILE A 92 -5.47 -0.73 -5.04
N THR A 93 -5.57 -0.04 -6.18
CA THR A 93 -6.43 -0.45 -7.30
C THR A 93 -6.12 -1.87 -7.79
N PRO A 94 -4.86 -2.27 -8.08
CA PRO A 94 -4.58 -3.65 -8.50
C PRO A 94 -4.88 -4.69 -7.40
N ALA A 95 -4.70 -4.35 -6.13
CA ALA A 95 -5.10 -5.24 -5.02
C ALA A 95 -6.62 -5.42 -4.97
N VAL A 96 -7.40 -4.36 -5.19
CA VAL A 96 -8.85 -4.44 -5.31
C VAL A 96 -9.26 -5.28 -6.51
N GLU A 97 -8.65 -5.09 -7.69
CA GLU A 97 -8.92 -5.95 -8.87
C GLU A 97 -8.62 -7.43 -8.58
N SER A 98 -7.52 -7.72 -7.89
CA SER A 98 -7.16 -9.10 -7.51
C SER A 98 -8.22 -9.72 -6.60
N LEU A 99 -8.80 -8.97 -5.67
CA LEU A 99 -9.92 -9.42 -4.84
C LEU A 99 -11.15 -9.75 -5.68
N PHE A 100 -11.51 -8.94 -6.68
CA PHE A 100 -12.63 -9.24 -7.57
C PHE A 100 -12.45 -10.51 -8.40
N ASN A 101 -11.21 -10.89 -8.67
CA ASN A 101 -10.88 -12.11 -9.41
C ASN A 101 -10.77 -13.36 -8.53
N SER A 102 -10.61 -13.21 -7.21
CA SER A 102 -10.28 -14.32 -6.30
C SER A 102 -11.33 -14.59 -5.22
N SER A 103 -12.11 -13.59 -4.81
CA SER A 103 -13.13 -13.74 -3.77
C SER A 103 -14.38 -14.41 -4.33
N ALA A 104 -14.90 -15.42 -3.63
CA ALA A 104 -16.12 -16.11 -4.01
C ALA A 104 -17.35 -15.41 -3.43
N ASN A 105 -17.24 -14.91 -2.20
CA ASN A 105 -18.34 -14.42 -1.38
C ASN A 105 -18.22 -12.93 -1.03
N PHE A 106 -17.13 -12.27 -1.43
CA PHE A 106 -16.83 -10.86 -1.13
C PHE A 106 -16.85 -10.57 0.37
N ILE A 107 -16.27 -11.49 1.16
CA ILE A 107 -16.05 -11.33 2.60
C ILE A 107 -14.55 -11.10 2.80
N ALA A 108 -14.13 -9.85 2.74
CA ALA A 108 -12.72 -9.51 2.69
C ALA A 108 -12.20 -8.98 4.03
N GLY A 109 -11.00 -9.41 4.41
CA GLY A 109 -10.18 -8.75 5.41
C GLY A 109 -9.24 -7.75 4.76
N ILE A 110 -9.06 -6.58 5.36
CA ILE A 110 -8.04 -5.61 4.94
C ILE A 110 -7.12 -5.35 6.13
N ILE A 111 -5.82 -5.56 5.97
CA ILE A 111 -4.81 -5.18 6.96
C ILE A 111 -3.88 -4.10 6.41
N GLY A 112 -3.32 -3.30 7.31
CA GLY A 112 -2.42 -2.23 6.89
C GLY A 112 -2.07 -1.28 8.02
N THR A 113 -1.43 -0.17 7.66
CA THR A 113 -1.11 0.88 8.63
C THR A 113 -2.38 1.59 9.12
N ARG A 114 -2.27 2.35 10.21
CA ARG A 114 -3.39 3.14 10.72
C ARG A 114 -3.90 4.14 9.67
N ALA A 115 -2.99 4.85 9.01
CA ALA A 115 -3.37 5.80 7.97
C ALA A 115 -4.08 5.11 6.79
N THR A 116 -3.61 3.94 6.34
CA THR A 116 -4.27 3.18 5.27
C THR A 116 -5.67 2.73 5.68
N ILE A 117 -5.82 2.10 6.84
CA ILE A 117 -7.13 1.60 7.30
C ILE A 117 -8.11 2.75 7.57
N ASN A 118 -7.66 3.82 8.22
CA ASN A 118 -8.51 4.97 8.55
C ASN A 118 -8.95 5.78 7.33
N SER A 119 -8.25 5.67 6.19
CA SER A 119 -8.66 6.33 4.95
C SER A 119 -9.97 5.77 4.38
N GLY A 120 -10.34 4.53 4.73
CA GLY A 120 -11.50 3.85 4.17
C GLY A 120 -11.42 3.54 2.67
N ILE A 121 -10.28 3.79 2.01
CA ILE A 121 -10.20 3.76 0.54
C ILE A 121 -10.43 2.38 -0.06
N TYR A 122 -9.94 1.31 0.59
CA TYR A 122 -10.16 -0.07 0.16
C TYR A 122 -11.65 -0.40 0.21
N GLU A 123 -12.30 -0.10 1.34
CA GLU A 123 -13.74 -0.30 1.51
C GLU A 123 -14.55 0.49 0.49
N LYS A 124 -14.21 1.77 0.28
CA LYS A 124 -14.83 2.63 -0.73
C LYS A 124 -14.74 2.01 -2.13
N LYS A 125 -13.53 1.70 -2.61
CA LYS A 125 -13.30 1.16 -3.97
C LYS A 125 -13.99 -0.19 -4.19
N ILE A 126 -13.99 -1.07 -3.18
CA ILE A 126 -14.66 -2.36 -3.29
C ILE A 126 -16.19 -2.16 -3.34
N LYS A 127 -16.76 -1.33 -2.45
CA LYS A 127 -18.20 -1.09 -2.38
C LYS A 127 -18.78 -0.31 -3.56
N GLU A 128 -17.97 0.52 -4.23
CA GLU A 128 -18.34 1.16 -5.50
C GLU A 128 -18.75 0.13 -6.58
N ARG A 129 -18.14 -1.07 -6.56
CA ARG A 129 -18.41 -2.14 -7.53
C ARG A 129 -19.26 -3.27 -6.96
N LYS A 130 -19.15 -3.56 -5.66
CA LYS A 130 -19.96 -4.57 -4.95
C LYS A 130 -20.50 -3.98 -3.63
N PRO A 131 -21.66 -3.30 -3.67
CA PRO A 131 -22.22 -2.63 -2.49
C PRO A 131 -22.45 -3.54 -1.28
N ASP A 132 -22.84 -4.81 -1.50
CA ASP A 132 -23.09 -5.77 -0.41
C ASP A 132 -21.83 -6.51 0.08
N ALA A 133 -20.64 -6.14 -0.39
CA ALA A 133 -19.40 -6.74 0.10
C ALA A 133 -19.23 -6.51 1.60
N ARG A 134 -18.82 -7.54 2.33
CA ARG A 134 -18.52 -7.47 3.76
C ARG A 134 -17.02 -7.27 3.95
N ILE A 135 -16.64 -6.11 4.46
CA ILE A 135 -15.24 -5.70 4.55
C ILE A 135 -14.88 -5.50 6.02
N TYR A 136 -13.82 -6.16 6.46
CA TYR A 136 -13.33 -6.12 7.83
C TYR A 136 -11.90 -5.60 7.86
N SER A 137 -11.76 -4.33 8.21
CA SER A 137 -10.48 -3.63 8.19
C SER A 137 -9.82 -3.63 9.57
N THR A 138 -8.57 -4.07 9.68
CA THR A 138 -7.81 -4.16 10.94
C THR A 138 -6.47 -3.44 10.81
N PRO A 139 -6.23 -2.36 11.58
CA PRO A 139 -4.91 -1.72 11.59
C PRO A 139 -3.88 -2.60 12.30
N CYS A 140 -2.74 -2.82 11.65
CA CYS A 140 -1.66 -3.69 12.12
C CYS A 140 -0.33 -2.92 12.29
N PRO A 141 -0.27 -1.88 13.14
CA PRO A 141 0.86 -0.95 13.21
C PRO A 141 2.19 -1.59 13.63
N LEU A 142 2.16 -2.74 14.30
CA LEU A 142 3.38 -3.42 14.75
C LEU A 142 4.05 -4.24 13.65
N LEU A 143 3.38 -4.54 12.53
CA LEU A 143 3.96 -5.42 11.51
C LEU A 143 5.13 -4.76 10.75
N VAL A 144 5.07 -3.45 10.51
CA VAL A 144 6.15 -2.71 9.85
C VAL A 144 7.47 -2.81 10.64
N PRO A 145 7.54 -2.39 11.92
CA PRO A 145 8.80 -2.48 12.66
C PRO A 145 9.28 -3.94 12.85
N LEU A 146 8.37 -4.91 13.02
CA LEU A 146 8.77 -6.32 13.12
C LEU A 146 9.43 -6.84 11.83
N VAL A 147 8.95 -6.42 10.65
CA VAL A 147 9.56 -6.81 9.38
C VAL A 147 10.90 -6.11 9.18
N GLU A 148 10.99 -4.81 9.47
CA GLU A 148 12.21 -4.02 9.30
C GLU A 148 13.34 -4.48 10.24
N GLU A 149 13.00 -4.94 11.45
CA GLU A 149 13.96 -5.51 12.41
C GLU A 149 14.32 -6.99 12.14
N GLY A 150 13.75 -7.62 11.11
CA GLY A 150 14.02 -9.02 10.80
C GLY A 150 13.40 -10.02 11.79
N TRP A 151 12.29 -9.66 12.43
CA TRP A 151 11.64 -10.46 13.48
C TRP A 151 10.54 -11.39 12.94
N GLN A 152 10.53 -11.71 11.64
CA GLN A 152 9.41 -12.45 11.03
C GLN A 152 9.21 -13.84 11.65
N ASN A 153 10.30 -14.48 12.08
CA ASN A 153 10.29 -15.84 12.64
C ASN A 153 10.28 -15.88 14.18
N ARG A 154 10.01 -14.75 14.84
CA ARG A 154 10.01 -14.65 16.30
C ARG A 154 8.65 -15.09 16.90
N PRO A 155 8.62 -15.75 18.07
CA PRO A 155 7.36 -16.13 18.75
C PRO A 155 6.42 -14.95 19.01
N GLU A 156 6.97 -13.79 19.32
CA GLU A 156 6.26 -12.53 19.56
C GLU A 156 5.48 -12.10 18.32
N THR A 157 6.11 -12.16 17.15
CA THR A 157 5.47 -11.87 15.85
C THR A 157 4.31 -12.81 15.59
N THR A 158 4.46 -14.11 15.88
CA THR A 158 3.37 -15.08 15.76
C THR A 158 2.18 -14.71 16.65
N MET A 159 2.43 -14.29 17.90
CA MET A 159 1.39 -13.88 18.84
C MET A 159 0.68 -12.60 18.36
N ILE A 160 1.42 -11.63 17.84
CA ILE A 160 0.90 -10.37 17.32
C ILE A 160 0.03 -10.61 16.07
N ILE A 161 0.49 -11.44 15.13
CA ILE A 161 -0.29 -11.83 13.94
C ILE A 161 -1.59 -12.52 14.37
N LYS A 162 -1.52 -13.49 15.30
CA LYS A 162 -2.73 -14.15 15.83
C LYS A 162 -3.70 -13.13 16.41
N LYS A 163 -3.22 -12.15 17.18
CA LYS A 163 -4.07 -11.10 17.77
C LYS A 163 -4.77 -10.26 16.69
N TYR A 164 -4.05 -9.86 15.64
CA TYR A 164 -4.65 -9.08 14.55
C TYR A 164 -5.60 -9.88 13.66
N LEU A 165 -5.26 -11.12 13.34
CA LEU A 165 -6.00 -11.91 12.35
C LEU A 165 -7.13 -12.76 12.97
N ASN A 166 -7.13 -13.00 14.28
CA ASN A 166 -8.19 -13.81 14.92
C ASN A 166 -9.60 -13.23 14.71
N PRO A 167 -9.86 -11.91 14.84
CA PRO A 167 -11.16 -11.34 14.50
C PRO A 167 -11.58 -11.61 13.05
N LEU A 168 -10.64 -11.51 12.10
CA LEU A 168 -10.90 -11.78 10.68
C LEU A 168 -11.19 -13.26 10.42
N LYS A 169 -10.48 -14.15 11.10
CA LYS A 169 -10.71 -15.60 11.04
C LYS A 169 -12.09 -15.99 11.55
N ILE A 170 -12.54 -15.40 12.67
CA ILE A 170 -13.89 -15.62 13.24
C ILE A 170 -14.97 -15.17 12.25
N ARG A 171 -14.72 -14.10 11.48
CA ARG A 171 -15.62 -13.59 10.44
C ARG A 171 -15.65 -14.44 9.17
N GLN A 172 -14.80 -15.47 9.07
CA GLN A 172 -14.71 -16.36 7.91
C GLN A 172 -14.51 -15.59 6.61
N ILE A 173 -13.54 -14.66 6.61
CA ILE A 173 -13.11 -14.00 5.37
C ILE A 173 -12.62 -15.05 4.37
N ASP A 174 -12.90 -14.84 3.08
CA ASP A 174 -12.42 -15.69 1.99
C ASP A 174 -11.23 -15.06 1.24
N THR A 175 -10.99 -13.77 1.44
CA THR A 175 -9.86 -13.04 0.86
C THR A 175 -9.26 -12.09 1.89
N LEU A 176 -7.93 -11.99 1.95
CA LEU A 176 -7.20 -11.05 2.79
C LEU A 176 -6.31 -10.18 1.89
N ILE A 177 -6.46 -8.86 2.01
CA ILE A 177 -5.52 -7.87 1.47
C ILE A 177 -4.66 -7.35 2.62
#